data_AF-A0A373NBJ7-F1
#
_entry.id   AF-A0A373NBJ7-F1
#
_cell.length_a   1.000
_cell.length_b   1.000
_cell.length_c   1.000
_cell.angle_alpha   90.00
_cell.angle_beta   90.00
_cell.angle_gamma   90.00
#
_symmetry.space_group_name_H-M   'P 1'
#
loop_
_entity.id
_entity.type
_entity.pdbx_description
1 polymer ?
#
loop_
_entity_poly.entity_id
_entity_poly.type
_entity_poly.pdbx_seq_one_letter_code
_entity_poly.pdbx_strand_id
1 'polypeptide(L)' 'MPRKYVKIDVYGKEILELKREGKTNREIAQKLGVDRKCIRNWVFRFNRQQRKLAAGIKLHPKGRPRKDAQPRDIVAEQA' A
#
# COMPACT_ATOMS: atom_id res chain seq x y z
N MET A 1 3.71 19.62 -14.96
CA MET A 1 4.75 18.66 -14.52
C MET A 1 4.34 17.26 -14.96
N PRO A 2 5.07 16.62 -15.90
CA PRO A 2 4.77 15.25 -16.32
C PRO A 2 4.85 14.32 -15.10
N ARG A 3 3.89 13.39 -14.99
CA ARG A 3 3.88 12.40 -13.91
C ARG A 3 5.04 11.43 -14.11
N LYS A 4 6.14 11.61 -13.37
CA LYS A 4 7.24 10.65 -13.32
C LYS A 4 6.79 9.42 -12.53
N TYR A 5 6.93 8.24 -13.14
CA TYR A 5 6.70 6.98 -12.44
C TYR A 5 7.77 6.80 -11.37
N VAL A 6 7.32 6.49 -10.15
CA VAL A 6 8.21 6.16 -9.02
C VAL A 6 7.69 4.88 -8.39
N LYS A 7 8.56 3.88 -8.28
CA LYS A 7 8.26 2.63 -7.56
C LYS A 7 8.35 2.88 -6.05
N ILE A 8 7.38 3.63 -5.53
CA ILE A 8 7.38 4.17 -4.16
C ILE A 8 7.40 3.08 -3.07
N ASP A 9 7.00 1.85 -3.39
CA ASP A 9 7.00 0.73 -2.45
C ASP A 9 8.41 0.36 -1.97
N VAL A 10 9.46 0.69 -2.74
CA VAL A 10 10.87 0.52 -2.32
C VAL A 10 11.18 1.38 -1.09
N TYR A 11 10.59 2.57 -0.99
CA TYR A 11 10.77 3.51 0.11
C TYR A 11 9.81 3.24 1.29
N GLY A 12 9.04 2.15 1.25
CA GLY A 12 7.97 1.91 2.22
C GLY A 12 8.46 1.86 3.68
N LYS A 13 9.64 1.26 3.94
CA LYS A 13 10.24 1.23 5.27
C LYS A 13 10.60 2.64 5.77
N GLU A 14 11.29 3.40 4.93
CA GLU A 14 11.72 4.77 5.25
C GLU A 14 10.51 5.70 5.47
N ILE A 15 9.45 5.55 4.67
CA ILE A 15 8.21 6.33 4.87
C ILE A 15 7.58 6.03 6.23
N LEU A 16 7.62 4.77 6.70
CA LEU A 16 7.06 4.39 8.00
C LEU A 16 7.89 4.93 9.16
N GLU A 17 9.22 4.90 9.05
CA GLU A 17 10.13 5.49 10.05
C GLU A 17 9.90 7.00 10.18
N LEU A 18 9.91 7.72 9.06
CA LEU A 18 9.64 9.16 9.04
C LEU A 18 8.23 9.50 9.55
N LYS A 19 7.26 8.61 9.32
CA LYS A 19 5.91 8.75 9.87
C LYS A 19 5.88 8.57 11.39
N ARG A 20 6.66 7.63 11.93
CA ARG A 20 6.81 7.44 13.38
C ARG A 20 7.51 8.64 14.04
N GLU A 21 8.47 9.25 13.35
CA GLU A 21 9.11 10.50 13.76
C GLU A 21 8.17 11.72 13.71
N GLY A 22 6.95 11.58 13.19
CA GLY A 22 5.96 12.66 13.12
C GLY A 22 6.10 13.57 11.89
N LYS A 23 6.93 13.22 10.90
CA LYS A 23 7.10 14.04 9.69
C LYS A 23 5.83 14.12 8.85
N THR A 24 5.61 15.30 8.28
CA THR A 24 4.49 15.57 7.38
C THR A 24 4.73 14.92 6.01
N ASN A 25 3.65 14.68 5.25
CA ASN A 25 3.77 14.13 3.90
C ASN A 25 4.55 15.04 2.94
N ARG A 26 4.63 16.35 3.23
CA ARG A 26 5.40 17.31 2.42
C ARG A 26 6.89 17.13 2.67
N GLU A 27 7.31 17.05 3.93
CA GLU A 27 8.72 16.84 4.31
C GLU A 27 9.23 15.48 3.80
N ILE A 28 8.43 14.41 3.94
CA ILE A 28 8.79 13.08 3.43
C ILE A 28 8.95 13.12 1.91
N ALA A 29 8.02 13.79 1.21
CA ALA A 29 8.08 13.94 -0.23
C ALA A 29 9.32 14.72 -0.69
N GLN A 30 9.68 15.77 0.04
CA GLN A 30 10.88 16.57 -0.23
C GLN A 30 12.16 15.77 0.00
N LYS A 31 12.25 15.02 1.10
CA LYS A 31 13.40 14.16 1.41
C LYS A 31 13.61 13.07 0.36
N LEU A 32 12.51 12.46 -0.12
CA LEU A 32 12.55 11.39 -1.11
C LEU A 32 12.56 11.89 -2.57
N GLY A 33 12.45 13.19 -2.80
CA GLY A 33 12.37 13.76 -4.15
C GLY A 33 11.13 13.33 -4.95
N VAL A 34 10.02 13.01 -4.28
CA VAL A 34 8.78 12.55 -4.90
C VAL A 34 7.64 13.56 -4.73
N ASP A 35 6.56 13.41 -5.49
CA ASP A 35 5.37 14.24 -5.27
C ASP A 35 4.66 13.87 -3.95
N ARG A 36 4.17 14.89 -3.23
CA ARG A 36 3.34 14.75 -2.03
C ARG A 36 2.15 13.82 -2.26
N LYS A 37 1.52 13.87 -3.44
CA LYS A 37 0.39 12.98 -3.76
C LYS A 37 0.82 11.50 -3.78
N CYS A 38 2.07 11.21 -4.18
CA CYS A 38 2.61 9.86 -4.18
C CYS A 38 2.69 9.28 -2.77
N ILE A 39 3.22 10.05 -1.81
CA ILE A 39 3.26 9.67 -0.39
C ILE A 39 1.86 9.50 0.18
N ARG A 40 0.94 10.44 -0.09
CA ARG A 40 -0.46 10.33 0.38
C ARG A 40 -1.11 9.03 -0.13
N ASN A 41 -1.01 8.76 -1.42
CA ASN A 41 -1.63 7.58 -2.03
C ASN A 41 -0.99 6.30 -1.50
N TRP A 42 0.33 6.30 -1.26
CA TRP A 42 1.01 5.16 -0.65
C TRP A 42 0.51 4.87 0.77
N VAL A 43 0.46 5.89 1.64
CA VAL A 43 -0.05 5.77 3.02
C VAL A 43 -1.51 5.26 3.04
N PHE A 44 -2.36 5.78 2.15
CA PHE A 44 -3.74 5.31 2.04
C PHE A 44 -3.82 3.81 1.70
N ARG A 45 -3.03 3.36 0.72
CA ARG A 45 -2.98 1.94 0.34
C ARG A 45 -2.44 1.08 1.47
N PHE A 46 -1.38 1.52 2.15
CA PHE A 46 -0.80 0.84 3.30
C PHE A 46 -1.81 0.67 4.43
N ASN A 47 -2.47 1.75 4.87
CA ASN A 47 -3.47 1.69 5.93
C ASN A 47 -4.67 0.81 5.56
N ARG A 48 -5.10 0.81 4.30
CA ARG A 48 -6.16 -0.08 3.82
C ARG A 48 -5.75 -1.56 3.93
N GLN A 49 -4.50 -1.89 3.63
CA GLN A 49 -3.99 -3.26 3.81
C GLN A 49 -3.93 -3.64 5.29
N GLN A 50 -3.43 -2.74 6.15
CA GLN A 50 -3.36 -2.98 7.60
C GLN A 50 -4.76 -3.21 8.21
N ARG A 51 -5.77 -2.44 7.80
CA ARG A 51 -7.17 -2.65 8.26
C ARG A 51 -7.72 -4.02 7.86
N LYS A 52 -7.40 -4.51 6.66
CA LYS A 52 -7.82 -5.85 6.23
C LYS A 52 -7.14 -6.94 7.05
N LEU A 53 -5.83 -6.82 7.26
CA LEU A 53 -5.07 -7.75 8.09
C LEU A 53 -5.60 -7.77 9.53
N ALA A 54 -5.89 -6.61 10.10
CA ALA A 54 -6.46 -6.49 11.45
C ALA A 54 -7.87 -7.12 11.56
N ALA A 55 -8.65 -7.10 10.48
CA ALA A 55 -9.94 -7.76 10.40
C ALA A 55 -9.85 -9.27 10.10
N GLY A 56 -8.66 -9.87 10.08
CA GLY A 56 -8.44 -11.28 9.72
C GLY A 56 -8.61 -11.59 8.23
N ILE A 57 -8.90 -10.59 7.40
CA ILE A 57 -9.11 -10.75 5.96
C ILE A 57 -7.75 -10.93 5.27
N LYS A 58 -7.52 -12.13 4.72
CA LYS A 58 -6.33 -12.43 3.92
C LYS A 58 -6.24 -11.52 2.71
N LEU A 59 -5.05 -10.98 2.44
CA LEU A 59 -4.79 -10.16 1.27
C LEU A 59 -4.72 -11.05 0.02
N HIS A 60 -5.65 -10.84 -0.92
CA HIS A 60 -5.67 -11.59 -2.17
C HIS A 60 -4.53 -11.17 -3.12
N PRO A 61 -4.00 -12.12 -3.91
CA PRO A 61 -3.05 -11.83 -4.97
C PRO A 61 -3.67 -10.88 -5.99
N LYS A 62 -2.84 -10.01 -6.58
CA LYS A 62 -3.30 -9.03 -7.57
C LYS A 62 -3.69 -9.75 -8.87
N GLY A 63 -4.89 -9.45 -9.38
CA GLY A 63 -5.37 -9.93 -10.68
C GLY A 63 -6.59 -10.84 -10.55
N ARG A 64 -7.05 -11.37 -11.69
CA ARG A 64 -8.11 -12.38 -11.73
C ARG A 64 -7.52 -13.74 -11.34
N PRO A 65 -8.29 -14.63 -10.68
CA PRO A 65 -7.91 -16.03 -10.55
C PRO A 65 -7.53 -16.64 -11.91
N ARG A 66 -6.58 -17.57 -11.90
CA ARG A 66 -6.17 -18.32 -13.10
C ARG A 66 -7.34 -19.16 -13.61
N LYS A 67 -7.34 -19.48 -14.91
CA LYS A 67 -8.43 -20.22 -15.59
C LYS A 67 -8.70 -21.59 -14.95
N ASP A 68 -7.65 -22.29 -14.55
CA ASP A 68 -7.74 -23.65 -13.97
C ASP A 68 -7.82 -23.65 -12.44
N ALA A 69 -7.96 -22.47 -11.82
CA ALA A 69 -8.17 -22.40 -10.39
C ALA A 69 -9.63 -22.77 -10.08
N GLN A 70 -9.81 -23.73 -9.16
CA GLN A 70 -11.14 -24.04 -8.62
C GLN A 70 -11.83 -22.77 -8.12
N PRO A 71 -13.17 -22.65 -8.24
CA PRO A 71 -13.92 -21.55 -7.66
C PRO A 71 -13.59 -21.45 -6.17
N ARG A 72 -13.04 -20.30 -5.75
CA ARG A 72 -12.70 -20.08 -4.35
C ARG A 72 -13.92 -19.55 -3.61
N ASP A 73 -14.25 -20.18 -2.49
CA ASP A 73 -15.30 -19.70 -1.61
C ASP A 73 -14.74 -18.68 -0.62
N ILE A 74 -15.02 -17.41 -0.89
CA ILE A 74 -14.41 -16.26 -0.21
C ILE A 74 -14.87 -16.20 1.26
N VAL A 75 -16.08 -16.68 1.54
CA VAL A 75 -16.67 -16.69 2.89
C VAL A 75 -16.02 -17.80 3.74
N ALA A 76 -15.77 -18.98 3.16
CA ALA A 76 -15.13 -20.09 3.86
C ALA A 76 -13.63 -19.85 4.15
N GLU A 77 -12.91 -19.10 3.32
CA GLU A 77 -11.48 -18.79 3.55
C GLU A 77 -11.23 -17.77 4.69
N GLN A 78 -12.27 -17.02 5.10
CA GLN A 78 -12.22 -15.91 6.05
C GLN A 78 -12.91 -16.18 7.40
N ALA A 79 -13.60 -17.33 7.53
CA ALA A 79 -14.24 -17.80 8.77
C ALA A 79 -13.21 -18.28 9.82
#